data_AF-A0A522WFG9-F1
#
_entry.id   AF-A0A522WFG9-F1
#
_cell.length_a   1.000
_cell.length_b   1.000
_cell.length_c   1.000
_cell.angle_alpha   90.00
_cell.angle_beta   90.00
_cell.angle_gamma   90.00
#
_symmetry.space_group_name_H-M   'P 1'
#
loop_
_entity.id
_entity.type
_entity.pdbx_description
1 polymer ?
#
loop_
_entity_poly.entity_id
_entity_poly.type
_entity_poly.pdbx_seq_one_letter_code
_entity_poly.pdbx_strand_id
1 'polypeptide(L)' 'MVTMKRDGKMKIEVRADDHQPAHFHVTSPNSSFVVSIETLEVIRGEGEADELRRAVEWVRENLETVIAEWRKYHER' A
#
# COMPACT_ATOMS: atom_id res chain seq x y z
N MET A 1 8.07 6.97 -6.18
CA MET A 1 6.77 6.26 -6.15
C MET A 1 6.82 5.13 -7.15
N VAL A 2 6.51 3.91 -6.72
CA VAL A 2 6.41 2.73 -7.56
C VAL A 2 5.01 2.15 -7.41
N THR A 3 4.33 1.87 -8.52
CA THR A 3 3.07 1.11 -8.51
C THR A 3 3.41 -0.37 -8.52
N MET A 4 3.11 -1.05 -7.41
CA MET A 4 3.31 -2.49 -7.21
C MET A 4 2.25 -3.33 -7.94
N LYS A 5 0.99 -2.86 -7.93
CA LYS A 5 -0.15 -3.56 -8.52
C LYS A 5 -1.18 -2.58 -9.06
N ARG A 6 -1.85 -2.98 -10.15
CA ARG A 6 -3.07 -2.35 -10.67
C ARG A 6 -4.19 -3.38 -10.69
N ASP A 7 -5.35 -2.99 -10.19
CA ASP A 7 -6.60 -3.76 -10.26
C ASP A 7 -7.73 -2.81 -10.67
N GLY A 8 -8.08 -2.82 -11.96
CA GLY A 8 -8.96 -1.81 -12.54
C GLY A 8 -8.40 -0.39 -12.36
N LYS A 9 -9.15 0.47 -11.66
CA LYS A 9 -8.72 1.85 -11.33
C LYS A 9 -7.96 1.95 -10.01
N MET A 10 -7.96 0.88 -9.21
CA MET A 10 -7.25 0.80 -7.93
C MET A 10 -5.76 0.49 -8.18
N LYS A 11 -4.89 1.12 -7.42
CA LYS A 11 -3.44 0.94 -7.45
C LYS A 11 -2.91 0.70 -6.05
N ILE A 12 -1.90 -0.17 -5.96
CA ILE A 12 -1.10 -0.36 -4.75
C ILE A 12 0.26 0.25 -5.03
N GLU A 13 0.70 1.18 -4.20
CA GLU A 13 1.88 2.01 -4.44
C GLU A 13 2.78 2.08 -3.20
N VAL A 14 4.09 2.06 -3.44
CA VAL A 14 5.11 2.41 -2.44
C VAL A 14 5.65 3.79 -2.79
N ARG A 15 5.58 4.73 -1.84
CA ARG A 15 6.07 6.10 -1.99
C ARG A 15 7.38 6.26 -1.23
N ALA A 16 8.29 7.08 -1.75
CA ALA A 16 9.69 7.12 -1.32
C ALA A 16 9.99 8.20 -0.26
N ASP A 17 9.03 9.08 -0.01
CA ASP A 17 9.18 10.30 0.81
C ASP A 17 8.30 10.23 2.08
N ASP A 18 7.77 9.06 2.39
CA ASP A 18 6.72 8.88 3.39
C ASP A 18 7.23 7.97 4.52
N HIS A 19 7.29 8.54 5.73
CA HIS A 19 8.09 8.05 6.85
C HIS A 19 7.47 6.84 7.57
N GLN A 20 8.22 6.27 8.51
CA GLN A 20 7.80 5.16 9.37
C GLN A 20 6.45 5.42 10.08
N PRO A 21 5.63 4.38 10.33
CA PRO A 21 5.87 2.95 10.07
C PRO A 21 5.84 2.57 8.58
N ALA A 22 6.40 1.40 8.24
CA ALA A 22 6.40 0.90 6.87
C ALA A 22 4.96 0.73 6.38
N HIS A 23 4.62 1.34 5.24
CA HIS A 23 3.25 1.39 4.75
C HIS A 23 3.19 1.36 3.21
N PHE A 24 2.02 1.01 2.68
CA PHE A 24 1.69 1.10 1.26
C PHE A 24 0.44 1.97 1.07
N HIS A 25 0.31 2.53 -0.13
CA HIS A 25 -0.81 3.37 -0.52
C HIS A 25 -1.76 2.57 -1.40
N VAL A 26 -3.07 2.69 -1.15
CA VAL A 26 -4.13 2.18 -2.02
C VAL A 26 -4.87 3.38 -2.59
N THR A 27 -4.79 3.60 -3.89
CA THR A 27 -5.41 4.76 -4.54
C THR A 27 -6.37 4.35 -5.65
N SER A 28 -7.53 4.98 -5.67
CA SER A 28 -8.53 4.91 -6.74
C SER A 28 -9.13 6.31 -6.95
N PRO A 29 -10.04 6.53 -7.91
CA PRO A 29 -10.67 7.84 -8.09
C PRO A 29 -11.44 8.33 -6.84
N ASN A 30 -11.94 7.40 -6.03
CA ASN A 30 -12.80 7.71 -4.87
C ASN A 30 -12.17 7.31 -3.53
N SER A 31 -11.05 6.58 -3.54
CA SER A 31 -10.42 6.05 -2.34
C SER A 31 -8.94 6.40 -2.27
N SER A 32 -8.49 6.69 -1.06
CA SER A 32 -7.08 6.89 -0.76
C SER A 32 -6.81 6.37 0.64
N PHE A 33 -6.18 5.20 0.72
CA PHE A 33 -5.78 4.59 1.99
C PHE A 33 -4.27 4.54 2.11
N VAL A 34 -3.79 4.73 3.34
CA VAL A 34 -2.43 4.44 3.76
C VAL A 34 -2.54 3.28 4.74
N VAL A 35 -1.89 2.17 4.43
CA VAL A 35 -2.05 0.90 5.15
C VAL A 35 -0.70 0.44 5.66
N SER A 36 -0.63 0.08 6.94
CA SER A 36 0.56 -0.48 7.56
C SER A 36 0.95 -1.78 6.88
N ILE A 37 2.22 -1.94 6.50
CA ILE A 37 2.73 -3.22 5.99
C ILE A 37 2.82 -4.23 7.15
N GLU A 38 3.09 -3.77 8.38
CA GLU A 38 3.26 -4.63 9.55
C GLU A 38 1.94 -5.20 10.07
N THR A 39 0.92 -4.34 10.21
CA THR A 39 -0.37 -4.73 10.81
C THR A 39 -1.47 -4.96 9.77
N LEU A 40 -1.29 -4.46 8.55
CA LEU A 40 -2.32 -4.43 7.49
C LEU A 40 -3.57 -3.66 7.87
N GLU A 41 -3.43 -2.74 8.83
CA GLU A 41 -4.48 -1.83 9.26
C GLU A 41 -4.34 -0.48 8.55
N VAL A 42 -5.47 0.18 8.33
CA VAL A 42 -5.49 1.53 7.77
C VAL A 42 -4.93 2.49 8.81
N ILE A 43 -3.83 3.15 8.46
CA ILE A 43 -3.22 4.22 9.26
C ILE A 43 -3.93 5.55 8.99
N ARG A 44 -4.31 5.78 7.71
CA ARG A 44 -4.96 7.01 7.28
C ARG A 44 -5.79 6.78 6.03
N GLY A 45 -6.84 7.59 5.90
CA GLY A 45 -7.61 7.71 4.67
C GLY A 45 -8.92 6.95 4.71
N GLU A 46 -9.66 7.06 3.62
CA GLU A 46 -11.02 6.57 3.49
C GLU A 46 -11.31 6.14 2.04
N GLY A 47 -12.41 5.42 1.88
CA GLY A 47 -12.85 4.92 0.59
C GLY A 47 -13.66 3.63 0.70
N GLU A 48 -13.72 2.91 -0.40
CA GLU A 48 -14.50 1.68 -0.52
C GLU A 48 -13.82 0.51 0.23
N ALA A 49 -14.54 -0.11 1.17
CA ALA A 49 -14.03 -1.21 1.98
C ALA A 49 -13.58 -2.43 1.13
N ASP A 50 -14.23 -2.66 -0.01
CA ASP A 50 -13.87 -3.74 -0.92
C ASP A 50 -12.52 -3.50 -1.63
N GLU A 51 -12.17 -2.24 -1.91
CA GLU A 51 -10.84 -1.89 -2.46
C GLU A 51 -9.74 -2.13 -1.43
N LEU A 52 -9.97 -1.74 -0.17
CA LEU A 52 -9.06 -2.05 0.93
C LEU A 52 -8.88 -3.56 1.10
N ARG A 53 -9.99 -4.32 1.10
CA ARG A 53 -9.96 -5.78 1.25
C ARG A 53 -9.11 -6.44 0.17
N ARG A 54 -9.36 -6.12 -1.12
CA ARG A 54 -8.57 -6.68 -2.24
C ARG A 54 -7.10 -6.28 -2.16
N ALA A 55 -6.82 -5.04 -1.76
CA ALA A 55 -5.44 -4.59 -1.62
C ALA A 55 -4.70 -5.33 -0.50
N VAL A 56 -5.33 -5.50 0.66
CA VAL A 56 -4.77 -6.26 1.79
C VAL A 56 -4.58 -7.73 1.43
N GLU A 57 -5.54 -8.35 0.74
CA GLU A 57 -5.40 -9.73 0.25
C GLU A 57 -4.18 -9.88 -0.67
N TRP A 58 -4.02 -8.99 -1.65
CA TRP A 58 -2.87 -9.03 -2.54
C TRP A 58 -1.54 -8.78 -1.80
N VAL A 59 -1.50 -7.82 -0.86
CA VAL A 59 -0.28 -7.54 -0.08
C VAL A 59 0.10 -8.71 0.81
N ARG A 60 -0.87 -9.42 1.42
CA ARG A 60 -0.58 -10.64 2.21
C ARG A 60 0.16 -11.70 1.38
N GLU A 61 -0.23 -11.88 0.13
CA GLU A 61 0.40 -12.83 -0.79
C GLU A 61 1.75 -12.35 -1.31
N ASN A 62 2.04 -11.05 -1.26
CA ASN A 62 3.22 -10.41 -1.87
C ASN A 62 4.08 -9.65 -0.86
N LEU A 63 3.94 -9.95 0.44
CA LEU A 63 4.46 -9.14 1.54
C LEU A 63 5.97 -8.90 1.44
N GLU A 64 6.74 -9.94 1.15
CA GLU A 64 8.20 -9.84 1.02
C GLU A 64 8.62 -8.89 -0.10
N THR A 65 7.89 -8.91 -1.22
CA THR A 65 8.17 -8.03 -2.36
C THR A 65 7.84 -6.58 -2.03
N VAL A 66 6.71 -6.34 -1.34
CA VAL A 66 6.31 -5.00 -0.89
C VAL A 66 7.30 -4.43 0.11
N ILE A 67 7.75 -5.24 1.10
CA ILE A 67 8.78 -4.84 2.07
C ILE A 67 10.09 -4.53 1.36
N ALA A 68 10.54 -5.41 0.46
CA ALA A 68 11.79 -5.19 -0.28
C ALA A 68 11.75 -3.88 -1.08
N GLU A 69 10.62 -3.57 -1.72
CA GLU A 69 10.46 -2.32 -2.45
C GLU A 69 10.44 -1.11 -1.51
N TRP A 70 9.75 -1.21 -0.36
CA TRP A 70 9.75 -0.15 0.65
C TRP A 70 11.16 0.12 1.17
N ARG A 71 11.94 -0.92 1.49
CA ARG A 71 13.32 -0.81 1.99
C ARG A 71 14.25 -0.09 1.01
N LYS A 72 14.12 -0.32 -0.30
CA LYS A 72 14.93 0.37 -1.33
C LYS A 72 14.88 1.89 -1.22
N TYR A 73 13.77 2.44 -0.74
CA TYR A 73 13.57 3.88 -0.62
C TYR A 73 13.90 4.45 0.77
N HIS A 74 13.89 3.63 1.84
CA HIS A 74 13.93 4.13 3.22
C HIS A 74 15.10 3.61 4.08
N GLU A 75 15.81 2.55 3.68
CA GLU A 75 16.92 1.95 4.45
C GLU A 75 18.29 2.19 3.77
N ARG A 76 18.53 3.39 3.24
CA ARG A 76 19.82 3.74 2.60
C ARG A 76 20.95 3.99 3.59
#